data_AF-A0A091AUJ3-F1
#
_entry.id   AF-A0A091AUJ3-F1
#
_cell.length_a   1.000
_cell.length_b   1.000
_cell.length_c   1.000
_cell.angle_alpha   90.00
_cell.angle_beta   90.00
_cell.angle_gamma   90.00
#
_symmetry.space_group_name_H-M   'P 1'
#
loop_
_entity.id
_entity.type
_entity.pdbx_description
1 polymer ?
#
loop_
_entity_poly.entity_id
_entity_poly.type
_entity_poly.pdbx_seq_one_letter_code
_entity_poly.pdbx_strand_id
1 'polypeptide(L)'
;MSPDAATAVARRDWRTPLIWLGLALLYGLSWQFLLAISHVLWFLPAGLRLGALWLTPTRRWGWIALGEWSGLALVTLMRGDAVLDPVFIALNIFPFLIYAALVMMVRGSPDETRIDDPTRMLLLVGTGLGCAALVSPLLSHYLPGGMGLARGSLAGTFAFLYGDFTGQLVLTPTLILALRPALRPPMGRALWRDIVLQCLFSLSVFAILQQRSDLAPYLLMLGFAPIFFVAFRQGWAGAAIAVTLTGLGIEALARLSALPVDMTALQLAIAVVGTGGLVLGAASSELRRSHEHLARRHRELGQANQDLGRIANELRNVSQRLVRLEEQGQRELAGELDYELGQAIHALGTRISLAFRDVRDEQTLRLLESVREQVREMQDSLRRVLRQLRPQALDTHGLREAIGAGPLREMLEDAGIDFESAFYGRLEALNDDAQTAVYRICQAAVSEATRMESVHRVFIKLDVMPGQIHRLQVEVLIEIESSPFVEFPIEANPLPAISDRVLAQRGSYVVEALSPGVRHLVRFEEEPVGTA
;
A
#
# COMPACT_ATOMS: atom_id res chain seq x y z
N MET A 1 27.22 8.92 10.57
CA MET A 1 26.45 9.84 11.43
C MET A 1 24.99 9.64 11.11
N SER A 2 24.20 9.17 12.07
CA SER A 2 22.78 8.89 11.88
C SER A 2 21.99 10.17 11.58
N PRO A 3 20.89 10.09 10.79
CA PRO A 3 20.02 11.23 10.49
C PRO A 3 19.40 11.87 11.75
N ASP A 4 19.42 11.17 12.90
CA ASP A 4 18.92 11.67 14.19
C ASP A 4 19.87 12.67 14.87
N ALA A 5 21.16 12.67 14.56
CA ALA A 5 22.10 13.63 15.14
C ALA A 5 21.97 15.03 14.49
N ALA A 6 21.58 15.09 13.21
CA ALA A 6 21.40 16.34 12.48
C ALA A 6 20.08 17.06 12.87
N THR A 7 19.05 16.31 13.25
CA THR A 7 17.76 16.87 13.70
C THR A 7 17.79 17.35 15.16
N ALA A 8 18.71 16.81 15.99
CA ALA A 8 18.90 17.23 17.37
C ALA A 8 19.60 18.60 17.51
N VAL A 9 20.51 18.95 16.59
CA VAL A 9 21.24 20.23 16.61
C VAL A 9 20.32 21.41 16.22
N ALA A 10 19.37 21.22 15.30
CA ALA A 10 18.46 22.28 14.85
C ALA A 10 17.37 22.69 15.88
N ARG A 11 17.08 21.85 16.88
CA ARG A 11 16.07 22.14 17.92
C ARG A 11 16.60 22.91 19.13
N ARG A 12 17.92 23.15 19.23
CA ARG A 12 18.55 23.69 20.46
C ARG A 12 18.61 25.23 20.52
N ASP A 13 18.56 25.94 19.38
CA ASP A 13 18.85 27.38 19.34
C ASP A 13 17.63 28.32 19.50
N TRP A 14 16.39 27.86 19.38
CA TRP A 14 15.19 28.73 19.43
C TRP A 14 14.71 29.11 20.85
N ARG A 15 15.52 28.84 21.88
CA ARG A 15 15.12 29.01 23.29
C ARG A 15 15.49 30.36 23.91
N THR A 16 16.44 31.10 23.35
CA THR A 16 16.89 32.36 23.97
C THR A 16 15.90 33.51 23.71
N PRO A 17 15.56 34.32 24.72
CA PRO A 17 14.65 35.46 24.56
C PRO A 17 15.21 36.53 23.60
N LEU A 18 16.54 36.63 23.46
CA LEU A 18 17.23 37.55 22.55
C LEU A 18 16.88 37.29 21.07
N ILE A 19 16.77 36.03 20.65
CA ILE A 19 16.40 35.70 19.27
C ILE A 19 14.95 36.14 19.00
N TRP A 20 14.05 35.92 19.96
CA TRP A 20 12.65 36.33 19.83
C TRP A 20 12.47 37.85 19.87
N LEU A 21 13.30 38.58 20.62
CA LEU A 21 13.37 40.03 20.57
C LEU A 21 13.83 40.51 19.19
N GLY A 22 14.89 39.91 18.63
CA GLY A 22 15.35 40.20 17.26
C GLY A 22 14.28 39.93 16.20
N LEU A 23 13.54 38.81 16.32
CA LEU A 23 12.41 38.49 15.44
C LEU A 23 11.24 39.45 15.61
N ALA A 24 10.94 39.90 16.83
CA ALA A 24 9.91 40.90 17.09
C ALA A 24 10.28 42.25 16.44
N LEU A 25 11.54 42.67 16.54
CA LEU A 25 12.05 43.87 15.87
C LEU A 25 11.97 43.72 14.35
N LEU A 26 12.41 42.60 13.79
CA LEU A 26 12.33 42.32 12.36
C LEU A 26 10.87 42.33 11.87
N TYR A 27 9.95 41.76 12.66
CA TYR A 27 8.52 41.77 12.38
C TYR A 27 7.98 43.20 12.36
N GLY A 28 8.29 44.01 13.37
CA GLY A 28 7.88 45.42 13.44
C GLY A 28 8.43 46.25 12.28
N LEU A 29 9.70 46.05 11.89
CA LEU A 29 10.28 46.70 10.71
C LEU A 29 9.61 46.25 9.42
N SER A 30 9.33 44.96 9.28
CA SER A 30 8.62 44.39 8.13
C SER A 30 7.20 44.95 8.03
N TRP A 31 6.52 45.10 9.17
CA TRP A 31 5.20 45.74 9.24
C TRP A 31 5.23 47.16 8.68
N GLN A 32 6.19 48.00 9.14
CA GLN A 32 6.31 49.38 8.66
C GLN A 32 6.66 49.47 7.17
N PHE A 33 7.55 48.61 6.69
CA PHE A 33 7.89 48.53 5.28
C PHE A 33 6.69 48.14 4.41
N LEU A 34 5.93 47.11 4.81
CA LEU A 34 4.75 46.66 4.09
C LEU A 34 3.61 47.67 4.16
N LEU A 35 3.48 48.41 5.27
CA LEU A 35 2.53 49.51 5.39
C LEU A 35 2.86 50.63 4.39
N ALA A 36 4.13 50.96 4.21
CA ALA A 36 4.58 51.99 3.27
C ALA A 36 4.31 51.64 1.79
N ILE A 37 4.24 50.35 1.46
CA ILE A 37 3.98 49.84 0.09
C ILE A 37 2.52 49.38 -0.07
N SER A 38 1.71 49.45 0.99
CA SER A 38 0.28 49.15 0.90
C SER A 38 -0.46 50.33 0.27
N HIS A 39 -1.16 50.04 -0.82
CA HIS A 39 -1.94 51.01 -1.57
C HIS A 39 -3.36 50.49 -1.77
N VAL A 40 -4.14 51.18 -2.61
CA VAL A 40 -5.57 50.98 -2.73
C VAL A 40 -5.96 49.55 -3.12
N LEU A 41 -5.08 48.78 -3.79
CA LEU A 41 -5.33 47.38 -4.14
C LEU A 41 -5.28 46.43 -2.93
N TRP A 42 -4.44 46.66 -1.94
CA TRP A 42 -4.23 45.72 -0.84
C TRP A 42 -3.75 46.36 0.46
N PHE A 43 -3.93 45.61 1.54
CA PHE A 43 -3.28 45.87 2.80
C PHE A 43 -2.34 44.71 3.16
N LEU A 44 -1.07 44.79 2.74
CA LEU A 44 -0.09 43.72 2.94
C LEU A 44 0.19 43.38 4.42
N PRO A 45 0.14 44.32 5.39
CA PRO A 45 0.31 43.98 6.79
C PRO A 45 -0.70 42.95 7.30
N ALA A 46 -1.93 42.89 6.76
CA ALA A 46 -2.89 41.82 7.10
C ALA A 46 -2.35 40.43 6.75
N GLY A 47 -1.70 40.26 5.61
CA GLY A 47 -1.08 38.99 5.22
C GLY A 47 0.15 38.64 6.05
N LEU A 48 0.96 39.63 6.44
CA LEU A 48 2.07 39.41 7.36
C LEU A 48 1.56 38.94 8.72
N ARG A 49 0.51 39.57 9.25
CA ARG A 49 -0.12 39.20 10.53
C ARG A 49 -0.68 37.78 10.49
N LEU A 50 -1.50 37.47 9.49
CA LEU A 50 -2.09 36.14 9.34
C LEU A 50 -0.99 35.07 9.24
N GLY A 51 -0.01 35.28 8.37
CA GLY A 51 1.09 34.33 8.19
C GLY A 51 1.99 34.18 9.41
N ALA A 52 2.31 35.26 10.12
CA ALA A 52 3.11 35.22 11.33
C ALA A 52 2.38 34.48 12.47
N LEU A 53 1.10 34.78 12.69
CA LEU A 53 0.27 34.06 13.67
C LEU A 53 0.07 32.60 13.27
N TRP A 54 -0.05 32.30 11.97
CA TRP A 54 -0.17 30.93 11.49
C TRP A 54 1.10 30.10 11.70
N LEU A 55 2.28 30.68 11.45
CA LEU A 55 3.55 29.97 11.48
C LEU A 55 4.14 29.82 12.88
N THR A 56 3.85 30.76 13.78
CA THR A 56 4.47 30.81 15.11
C THR A 56 3.66 30.08 16.18
N PRO A 57 4.30 29.36 17.12
CA PRO A 57 3.60 28.75 18.25
C PRO A 57 2.85 29.80 19.10
N THR A 58 1.65 29.46 19.58
CA THR A 58 0.78 30.38 20.34
C THR A 58 1.47 30.99 21.57
N ARG A 59 2.34 30.22 22.23
CA ARG A 59 3.16 30.68 23.38
C ARG A 59 4.09 31.86 23.05
N ARG A 60 4.35 32.13 21.78
CA ARG A 60 5.27 33.18 21.31
C ARG A 60 4.56 34.37 20.68
N TRP A 61 3.24 34.36 20.57
CA TRP A 61 2.48 35.45 19.96
C TRP A 61 2.67 36.80 20.66
N GLY A 62 2.97 36.80 21.96
CA GLY A 62 3.31 38.02 22.69
C GLY A 62 4.53 38.76 22.10
N TRP A 63 5.49 38.05 21.49
CA TRP A 63 6.62 38.69 20.81
C TRP A 63 6.21 39.35 19.50
N ILE A 64 5.27 38.75 18.75
CA ILE A 64 4.72 39.35 17.54
C ILE A 64 3.92 40.60 17.90
N ALA A 65 3.05 40.50 18.90
CA ALA A 65 2.26 41.62 19.41
C ALA A 65 3.17 42.78 19.85
N LEU A 66 4.24 42.47 20.59
CA LEU A 66 5.22 43.46 21.02
C LEU A 66 5.88 44.15 19.82
N GLY A 67 6.27 43.41 18.78
CA GLY A 67 6.83 43.97 17.55
C GLY A 67 5.85 44.88 16.81
N GLU A 68 4.59 44.45 16.65
CA GLU A 68 3.54 45.22 15.97
C GLU A 68 3.21 46.51 16.72
N TRP A 69 2.86 46.38 18.01
CA TRP A 69 2.40 47.50 18.82
C TRP A 69 3.50 48.50 19.13
N SER A 70 4.74 48.06 19.37
CA SER A 70 5.86 48.99 19.59
C SER A 70 6.19 49.78 18.32
N GLY A 71 6.17 49.13 17.15
CA GLY A 71 6.38 49.81 15.87
C GLY A 71 5.28 50.82 15.58
N LEU A 72 4.01 50.46 15.79
CA LEU A 72 2.87 51.35 15.60
C LEU A 72 2.88 52.52 16.59
N ALA A 73 3.11 52.25 17.88
CA ALA A 73 3.20 53.28 18.91
C ALA A 73 4.33 54.29 18.63
N LEU A 74 5.49 53.81 18.17
CA LEU A 74 6.61 54.69 17.81
C LEU A 74 6.24 55.65 16.68
N VAL A 75 5.59 55.15 15.62
CA VAL A 75 5.13 55.98 14.50
C VAL A 75 4.05 56.97 14.93
N THR A 76 3.11 56.56 15.78
CA THR A 76 2.09 57.45 16.35
C THR A 76 2.71 58.57 17.17
N LEU A 77 3.69 58.25 18.03
CA LEU A 77 4.44 59.25 18.82
C LEU A 77 5.21 60.22 17.92
N MET A 78 5.85 59.72 16.86
CA MET A 78 6.59 60.57 15.91
C MET A 78 5.67 61.54 15.15
N ARG A 79 4.39 61.21 14.98
CA ARG A 79 3.38 62.09 14.38
C ARG A 79 2.80 63.11 15.37
N GLY A 80 3.10 62.97 16.67
CA GLY A 80 2.56 63.82 17.73
C GLY A 80 1.17 63.42 18.21
N ASP A 81 0.66 62.27 17.78
CA ASP A 81 -0.65 61.76 18.17
C ASP A 81 -0.58 61.02 19.53
N ALA A 82 -1.71 60.97 20.24
CA ALA A 82 -1.81 60.22 21.49
C ALA A 82 -1.75 58.70 21.24
N VAL A 83 -0.92 57.99 22.02
CA VAL A 83 -0.92 56.52 22.06
C VAL A 83 -1.92 56.06 23.13
N LEU A 84 -2.55 54.90 22.90
CA LEU A 84 -3.55 54.30 23.81
C LEU A 84 -4.87 55.08 23.95
N ASP A 85 -5.15 56.03 23.06
CA ASP A 85 -6.50 56.59 22.95
C ASP A 85 -7.47 55.55 22.34
N PRO A 86 -8.79 55.75 22.44
CA PRO A 86 -9.77 54.79 21.92
C PRO A 86 -9.59 54.47 20.42
N VAL A 87 -9.14 55.45 19.63
CA VAL A 87 -8.89 55.28 18.19
C VAL A 87 -7.65 54.42 17.96
N PHE A 88 -6.55 54.65 18.67
CA PHE A 88 -5.35 53.82 18.60
C PHE A 88 -5.64 52.38 18.98
N ILE A 89 -6.37 52.16 20.08
CA ILE A 89 -6.76 50.82 20.54
C ILE A 89 -7.62 50.13 19.46
N ALA A 90 -8.62 50.82 18.92
CA ALA A 90 -9.51 50.29 17.90
C ALA A 90 -8.77 49.92 16.60
N LEU A 91 -7.83 50.74 16.14
CA LEU A 91 -7.17 50.54 14.86
C LEU A 91 -5.93 49.63 14.91
N ASN A 92 -5.28 49.50 16.07
CA ASN A 92 -3.99 48.82 16.17
C ASN A 92 -4.01 47.59 17.11
N ILE A 93 -4.74 47.65 18.22
CA ILE A 93 -4.76 46.57 19.21
C ILE A 93 -5.84 45.54 18.87
N PHE A 94 -7.08 45.98 18.65
CA PHE A 94 -8.18 45.05 18.36
C PHE A 94 -7.98 44.20 17.10
N PRO A 95 -7.47 44.71 15.97
CA PRO A 95 -7.24 43.87 14.80
C PRO A 95 -6.26 42.72 15.08
N PHE A 96 -5.20 42.95 15.86
CA PHE A 96 -4.31 41.89 16.28
C PHE A 96 -5.03 40.83 17.13
N LEU A 97 -5.81 41.27 18.13
CA LEU A 97 -6.55 40.37 19.02
C LEU A 97 -7.59 39.54 18.28
N ILE A 98 -8.30 40.13 17.32
CA ILE A 98 -9.28 39.43 16.47
C ILE A 98 -8.58 38.34 15.65
N TYR A 99 -7.47 38.66 15.00
CA TYR A 99 -6.70 37.67 14.23
C TYR A 99 -6.17 36.56 15.14
N ALA A 100 -5.60 36.90 16.29
CA ALA A 100 -5.08 35.93 17.24
C ALA A 100 -6.18 34.97 17.74
N ALA A 101 -7.35 35.51 18.13
CA ALA A 101 -8.47 34.70 18.59
C ALA A 101 -8.96 33.73 17.50
N LEU A 102 -9.19 34.22 16.28
CA LEU A 102 -9.71 33.38 15.21
C LEU A 102 -8.68 32.32 14.77
N VAL A 103 -7.41 32.69 14.61
CA VAL A 103 -6.34 31.73 14.28
C VAL A 103 -6.21 30.68 15.38
N MET A 104 -6.35 31.05 16.67
CA MET A 104 -6.26 30.10 17.78
C MET A 104 -7.40 29.08 17.77
N MET A 105 -8.63 29.51 17.42
CA MET A 105 -9.80 28.62 17.35
C MET A 105 -9.69 27.59 16.22
N VAL A 106 -9.10 27.97 15.08
CA VAL A 106 -9.21 27.18 13.85
C VAL A 106 -7.91 26.41 13.51
N ARG A 107 -6.73 26.99 13.78
CA ARG A 107 -5.44 26.44 13.28
C ARG A 107 -5.09 25.06 13.85
N GLY A 108 -5.44 24.78 15.10
CA GLY A 108 -4.99 23.57 15.80
C GLY A 108 -3.48 23.55 16.12
N SER A 109 -2.89 22.36 16.23
CA SER A 109 -1.48 22.16 16.63
C SER A 109 -0.48 22.69 15.58
N PRO A 110 0.68 23.26 15.98
CA PRO A 110 1.72 23.73 15.06
C PRO A 110 2.30 22.67 14.11
N ASP A 111 2.18 21.38 14.43
CA ASP A 111 2.65 20.28 13.58
C ASP A 111 1.63 19.91 12.48
N GLU A 112 0.37 20.34 12.61
CA GLU A 112 -0.71 20.15 11.63
C GLU A 112 -0.82 21.30 10.62
N THR A 113 0.11 22.26 10.61
CA THR A 113 0.08 23.48 9.76
C THR A 113 0.42 23.24 8.29
N ARG A 114 0.19 22.02 7.80
CA ARG A 114 0.37 21.62 6.42
C ARG A 114 -0.72 22.27 5.57
N ILE A 115 -0.35 23.10 4.59
CA ILE A 115 -1.28 23.85 3.71
C ILE A 115 -1.33 23.28 2.29
N ASP A 116 -0.59 22.21 2.07
CA ASP A 116 -0.53 21.43 0.83
C ASP A 116 -1.75 20.53 0.62
N ASP A 117 -2.63 20.42 1.62
CA ASP A 117 -3.93 19.76 1.58
C ASP A 117 -5.06 20.79 1.35
N PRO A 118 -6.03 20.53 0.46
CA PRO A 118 -7.15 21.44 0.19
C PRO A 118 -7.97 21.83 1.42
N THR A 119 -8.21 20.93 2.38
CA THR A 119 -8.99 21.28 3.58
C THR A 119 -8.24 22.30 4.44
N ARG A 120 -6.94 22.09 4.66
CA ARG A 120 -6.11 23.03 5.42
C ARG A 120 -5.87 24.34 4.68
N MET A 121 -5.76 24.32 3.36
CA MET A 121 -5.71 25.54 2.54
C MET A 121 -7.02 26.34 2.67
N LEU A 122 -8.17 25.67 2.58
CA LEU A 122 -9.48 26.29 2.77
C LEU A 122 -9.60 26.89 4.18
N LEU A 123 -9.10 26.18 5.19
CA LEU A 123 -9.08 26.64 6.57
C LEU A 123 -8.21 27.90 6.74
N LEU A 124 -7.04 27.96 6.10
CA LEU A 124 -6.18 29.15 6.07
C LEU A 124 -6.90 30.34 5.42
N VAL A 125 -7.40 30.16 4.20
CA VAL A 125 -8.04 31.23 3.43
C VAL A 125 -9.34 31.68 4.11
N GLY A 126 -10.14 30.74 4.62
CA GLY A 126 -11.36 31.03 5.38
C GLY A 126 -11.09 31.77 6.69
N THR A 127 -10.01 31.42 7.41
CA THR A 127 -9.57 32.17 8.59
C THR A 127 -9.17 33.59 8.22
N GLY A 128 -8.45 33.78 7.12
CA GLY A 128 -8.11 35.10 6.60
C GLY A 128 -9.35 35.94 6.27
N LEU A 129 -10.28 35.39 5.51
CA LEU A 129 -11.55 36.04 5.16
C LEU A 129 -12.36 36.40 6.41
N GLY A 130 -12.45 35.50 7.38
CA GLY A 130 -13.13 35.75 8.66
C GLY A 130 -12.47 36.87 9.46
N CYS A 131 -11.13 36.91 9.51
CA CYS A 131 -10.39 37.99 10.15
C CYS A 131 -10.66 39.34 9.47
N ALA A 132 -10.61 39.38 8.14
CA ALA A 132 -10.90 40.58 7.35
C ALA A 132 -12.35 41.04 7.60
N ALA A 133 -13.32 40.12 7.58
CA ALA A 133 -14.73 40.42 7.80
C ALA A 133 -15.02 40.97 9.21
N LEU A 134 -14.32 40.50 10.24
CA LEU A 134 -14.47 40.98 11.62
C LEU A 134 -13.78 42.33 11.86
N VAL A 135 -12.64 42.58 11.22
CA VAL A 135 -11.88 43.83 11.38
C VAL A 135 -12.47 44.98 10.55
N SER A 136 -13.04 44.69 9.38
CA SER A 136 -13.46 45.73 8.44
C SER A 136 -14.54 46.70 8.94
N PRO A 137 -15.58 46.28 9.69
CA PRO A 137 -16.56 47.20 10.26
C PRO A 137 -15.92 48.18 11.25
N LEU A 138 -14.94 47.70 12.02
CA LEU A 138 -14.19 48.51 12.97
C LEU A 138 -13.36 49.57 12.22
N LEU A 139 -12.64 49.17 11.16
CA LEU A 139 -11.89 50.11 10.33
C LEU A 139 -12.81 51.14 9.66
N SER A 140 -13.92 50.69 9.05
CA SER A 140 -14.89 51.56 8.37
C SER A 140 -15.49 52.61 9.31
N HIS A 141 -15.70 52.28 10.58
CA HIS A 141 -16.23 53.23 11.56
C HIS A 141 -15.29 54.44 11.79
N TYR A 142 -13.98 54.19 11.90
CA TYR A 142 -13.00 55.22 12.26
C TYR A 142 -12.31 55.85 11.03
N LEU A 143 -12.14 55.09 9.95
CA LEU A 143 -11.44 55.50 8.74
C LEU A 143 -12.41 55.63 7.56
N PRO A 144 -12.24 56.64 6.69
CA PRO A 144 -12.96 56.67 5.42
C PRO A 144 -12.52 55.49 4.55
N GLY A 145 -13.46 54.85 3.84
CA GLY A 145 -13.25 53.63 3.06
C GLY A 145 -12.38 53.78 1.79
N GLY A 146 -11.57 54.83 1.69
CA GLY A 146 -10.93 55.25 0.44
C GLY A 146 -11.92 55.79 -0.59
N MET A 147 -11.43 56.40 -1.67
CA MET A 147 -12.22 56.84 -2.84
C MET A 147 -13.48 57.68 -2.52
N GLY A 148 -13.45 58.49 -1.47
CA GLY A 148 -14.59 59.34 -1.10
C GLY A 148 -15.75 58.62 -0.40
N LEU A 149 -15.61 57.34 -0.03
CA LEU A 149 -16.61 56.61 0.73
C LEU A 149 -16.75 57.16 2.16
N ALA A 150 -17.99 57.39 2.59
CA ALA A 150 -18.30 57.86 3.93
C ALA A 150 -17.88 56.85 5.01
N ARG A 151 -17.45 57.36 6.17
CA ARG A 151 -17.17 56.55 7.36
C ARG A 151 -18.42 55.76 7.77
N GLY A 152 -18.24 54.50 8.14
CA GLY A 152 -19.28 53.59 8.59
C GLY A 152 -20.20 53.09 7.47
N SER A 153 -19.91 53.41 6.20
CA SER A 153 -20.70 52.90 5.08
C SER A 153 -20.46 51.40 4.87
N LEU A 154 -21.52 50.68 4.45
CA LEU A 154 -21.40 49.26 4.08
C LEU A 154 -20.38 49.07 2.94
N ALA A 155 -20.38 49.96 1.95
CA ALA A 155 -19.40 49.93 0.87
C ALA A 155 -17.96 50.10 1.38
N GLY A 156 -17.72 51.03 2.33
CA GLY A 156 -16.42 51.20 2.96
C GLY A 156 -15.96 49.96 3.73
N THR A 157 -16.89 49.28 4.42
CA THR A 157 -16.60 48.00 5.09
C THR A 157 -16.14 46.93 4.09
N PHE A 158 -16.80 46.81 2.93
CA PHE A 158 -16.36 45.86 1.91
C PHE A 158 -15.03 46.27 1.25
N ALA A 159 -14.75 47.56 1.09
CA ALA A 159 -13.47 48.05 0.57
C ALA A 159 -12.30 47.65 1.50
N PHE A 160 -12.46 47.83 2.81
CA PHE A 160 -11.47 47.34 3.79
C PHE A 160 -11.35 45.82 3.78
N LEU A 161 -12.48 45.10 3.68
CA LEU A 161 -12.49 43.63 3.65
C LEU A 161 -11.68 43.10 2.48
N TYR A 162 -11.94 43.61 1.28
CA TYR A 162 -11.25 43.18 0.08
C TYR A 162 -9.76 43.58 0.08
N GLY A 163 -9.42 44.75 0.62
CA GLY A 163 -8.03 45.16 0.80
C GLY A 163 -7.24 44.24 1.73
N ASP A 164 -7.79 43.95 2.92
CA ASP A 164 -7.21 43.01 3.88
C ASP A 164 -7.07 41.61 3.28
N PHE A 165 -8.15 41.09 2.69
CA PHE A 165 -8.19 39.74 2.15
C PHE A 165 -7.24 39.56 0.96
N THR A 166 -7.16 40.55 0.06
CA THR A 166 -6.21 40.54 -1.06
C THR A 166 -4.77 40.52 -0.53
N GLY A 167 -4.45 41.35 0.47
CA GLY A 167 -3.13 41.35 1.11
C GLY A 167 -2.79 40.00 1.75
N GLN A 168 -3.77 39.34 2.35
CA GLN A 168 -3.61 37.99 2.90
C GLN A 168 -3.34 36.93 1.83
N LEU A 169 -4.08 36.93 0.72
CA LEU A 169 -3.89 35.96 -0.38
C LEU A 169 -2.53 36.11 -1.07
N VAL A 170 -2.04 37.35 -1.22
CA VAL A 170 -0.75 37.66 -1.83
C VAL A 170 0.40 37.25 -0.90
N LEU A 171 0.36 37.68 0.36
CA LEU A 171 1.55 37.56 1.23
C LEU A 171 1.56 36.29 2.09
N THR A 172 0.41 35.81 2.58
CA THR A 172 0.38 34.70 3.56
C THR A 172 0.94 33.40 2.99
N PRO A 173 0.47 32.90 1.82
CA PRO A 173 0.94 31.63 1.28
C PRO A 173 2.41 31.69 0.85
N THR A 174 2.87 32.84 0.31
CA THR A 174 4.26 33.04 -0.08
C THR A 174 5.19 33.16 1.13
N LEU A 175 4.73 33.77 2.22
CA LEU A 175 5.45 33.78 3.50
C LEU A 175 5.60 32.36 4.07
N ILE A 176 4.54 31.54 4.02
CA ILE A 176 4.60 30.13 4.45
C ILE A 176 5.59 29.35 3.57
N LEU A 177 5.56 29.55 2.26
CA LEU A 177 6.52 28.96 1.32
C LEU A 177 7.96 29.38 1.64
N ALA A 178 8.18 30.65 1.98
CA ALA A 178 9.50 31.19 2.31
C ALA A 178 10.02 30.68 3.66
N LEU A 179 9.18 30.54 4.69
CA LEU A 179 9.62 30.21 6.04
C LEU A 179 9.55 28.72 6.38
N ARG A 180 8.88 27.88 5.57
CA ARG A 180 8.79 26.43 5.78
C ARG A 180 9.41 25.64 4.61
N PRO A 181 10.75 25.49 4.58
CA PRO A 181 11.43 24.75 3.50
C PRO A 181 10.97 23.30 3.35
N ALA A 182 10.53 22.67 4.45
CA ALA A 182 10.00 21.30 4.43
C ALA A 182 8.70 21.16 3.61
N LEU A 183 7.94 22.24 3.39
CA LEU A 183 6.71 22.24 2.60
C LEU A 183 6.96 22.63 1.14
N ARG A 184 8.19 23.03 0.77
CA ARG A 184 8.50 23.50 -0.58
C ARG A 184 8.52 22.32 -1.57
N PRO A 185 7.70 22.37 -2.64
CA PRO A 185 7.88 21.43 -3.75
C PRO A 185 9.18 21.76 -4.51
N PRO A 186 9.69 20.81 -5.32
CA PRO A 186 10.88 21.04 -6.13
C PRO A 186 10.66 22.21 -7.11
N MET A 187 11.37 23.31 -6.89
CA MET A 187 11.30 24.53 -7.73
C MET A 187 12.24 24.39 -8.94
N GLY A 188 11.79 23.65 -9.95
CA GLY A 188 12.56 23.41 -11.18
C GLY A 188 12.34 24.44 -12.29
N ARG A 189 13.06 24.27 -13.42
CA ARG A 189 12.89 25.11 -14.63
C ARG A 189 11.44 25.17 -15.14
N ALA A 190 10.68 24.08 -14.95
CA ALA A 190 9.28 24.01 -15.36
C ALA A 190 8.38 25.00 -14.61
N LEU A 191 8.63 25.24 -13.31
CA LEU A 191 7.89 26.21 -12.51
C LEU A 191 8.09 27.62 -13.05
N TRP A 192 9.34 28.02 -13.23
CA TRP A 192 9.68 29.35 -13.72
C TRP A 192 9.17 29.60 -15.14
N ARG A 193 9.21 28.59 -16.02
CA ARG A 193 8.59 28.68 -17.35
C ARG A 193 7.09 28.98 -17.25
N ASP A 194 6.36 28.25 -16.41
CA ASP A 194 4.91 28.43 -16.29
C ASP A 194 4.57 29.80 -15.67
N ILE A 195 5.36 30.27 -14.70
CA ILE A 195 5.23 31.61 -14.10
C ILE A 195 5.48 32.71 -15.14
N VAL A 196 6.53 32.60 -15.94
CA VAL A 196 6.83 33.59 -17.00
C VAL A 196 5.70 33.64 -18.03
N LEU A 197 5.21 32.48 -18.46
CA LEU A 197 4.08 32.39 -19.39
C LEU A 197 2.81 33.00 -18.80
N GLN A 198 2.51 32.73 -17.52
CA GLN A 198 1.42 33.39 -16.80
C GLN A 198 1.59 34.92 -16.82
N CYS A 199 2.75 35.43 -16.41
CA CYS A 199 2.98 36.87 -16.30
C CYS A 199 2.83 37.55 -17.66
N LEU A 200 3.40 36.97 -18.72
CA LEU A 200 3.26 37.48 -20.09
C LEU A 200 1.80 37.50 -20.53
N PHE A 201 1.03 36.45 -20.26
CA PHE A 201 -0.38 36.40 -20.61
C PHE A 201 -1.20 37.44 -19.84
N SER A 202 -1.07 37.48 -18.50
CA SER A 202 -1.78 38.43 -17.65
C SER A 202 -1.46 39.87 -18.05
N LEU A 203 -0.18 40.20 -18.24
CA LEU A 203 0.25 41.54 -18.69
C LEU A 203 -0.31 41.90 -20.06
N SER A 204 -0.39 40.95 -20.99
CA SER A 204 -0.97 41.18 -22.32
C SER A 204 -2.46 41.53 -22.23
N VAL A 205 -3.23 40.82 -21.39
CA VAL A 205 -4.66 41.13 -21.17
C VAL A 205 -4.82 42.50 -20.52
N PHE A 206 -4.05 42.83 -19.48
CA PHE A 206 -4.13 44.14 -18.84
C PHE A 206 -3.68 45.28 -19.76
N ALA A 207 -2.69 45.05 -20.63
CA ALA A 207 -2.29 46.02 -21.66
C ALA A 207 -3.40 46.27 -22.70
N ILE A 208 -4.19 45.25 -23.05
CA ILE A 208 -5.38 45.42 -23.90
C ILE A 208 -6.45 46.23 -23.17
N LEU A 209 -6.75 45.91 -21.91
CA LEU A 209 -7.72 46.64 -21.09
C LEU A 209 -7.36 48.10 -20.86
N GLN A 210 -6.06 48.41 -20.79
CA GLN A 210 -5.57 49.78 -20.76
C GLN A 210 -5.95 50.55 -22.03
N GLN A 211 -5.87 49.93 -23.21
CA GLN A 211 -6.20 50.58 -24.48
C GLN A 211 -7.71 50.58 -24.78
N ARG A 212 -8.44 49.61 -24.22
CA ARG A 212 -9.86 49.33 -24.48
C ARG A 212 -10.59 49.02 -23.18
N SER A 213 -10.94 50.07 -22.44
CA SER A 213 -11.62 49.97 -21.14
C SER A 213 -13.04 49.38 -21.25
N ASP A 214 -13.69 49.57 -22.40
CA ASP A 214 -15.00 49.01 -22.75
C ASP A 214 -15.01 47.48 -22.73
N LEU A 215 -13.85 46.85 -22.90
CA LEU A 215 -13.71 45.39 -22.86
C LEU A 215 -13.55 44.83 -21.44
N ALA A 216 -13.47 45.67 -20.40
CA ALA A 216 -13.27 45.23 -19.02
C ALA A 216 -14.29 44.19 -18.53
N PRO A 217 -15.62 44.33 -18.78
CA PRO A 217 -16.60 43.32 -18.36
C PRO A 217 -16.39 41.95 -19.00
N TYR A 218 -15.75 41.88 -20.16
CA TYR A 218 -15.56 40.65 -20.93
C TYR A 218 -14.19 39.99 -20.68
N LEU A 219 -13.14 40.79 -20.50
CA LEU A 219 -11.75 40.31 -20.48
C LEU A 219 -11.10 40.31 -19.10
N LEU A 220 -11.65 41.00 -18.09
CA LEU A 220 -11.00 41.14 -16.78
C LEU A 220 -10.64 39.79 -16.15
N MET A 221 -11.59 38.85 -16.12
CA MET A 221 -11.37 37.52 -15.54
C MET A 221 -10.32 36.71 -16.31
N LEU A 222 -10.19 36.95 -17.62
CA LEU A 222 -9.19 36.26 -18.46
C LEU A 222 -7.77 36.62 -18.02
N GLY A 223 -7.53 37.85 -17.55
CA GLY A 223 -6.23 38.29 -17.03
C GLY A 223 -5.76 37.47 -15.81
N PHE A 224 -6.68 36.83 -15.09
CA PHE A 224 -6.39 36.01 -13.91
C PHE A 224 -6.40 34.50 -14.21
N ALA A 225 -7.00 34.07 -15.33
CA ALA A 225 -7.15 32.65 -15.67
C ALA A 225 -5.85 31.82 -15.63
N PRO A 226 -4.67 32.35 -16.04
CA PRO A 226 -3.43 31.56 -15.98
C PRO A 226 -2.99 31.20 -14.55
N ILE A 227 -3.51 31.86 -13.50
CA ILE A 227 -3.30 31.45 -12.11
C ILE A 227 -3.78 30.01 -11.89
N PHE A 228 -4.95 29.63 -12.44
CA PHE A 228 -5.47 28.26 -12.35
C PHE A 228 -4.58 27.26 -13.08
N PHE A 229 -4.03 27.64 -14.24
CA PHE A 229 -3.12 26.78 -14.99
C PHE A 229 -1.86 26.48 -14.18
N VAL A 230 -1.22 27.52 -13.60
CA VAL A 230 -0.05 27.35 -12.76
C VAL A 230 -0.40 26.57 -11.48
N ALA A 231 -1.54 26.84 -10.85
CA ALA A 231 -2.02 26.09 -9.69
C ALA A 231 -2.18 24.60 -10.00
N PHE A 232 -2.83 24.25 -11.11
CA PHE A 232 -3.01 22.86 -11.53
C PHE A 232 -1.68 22.17 -11.84
N ARG A 233 -0.75 22.86 -12.52
CA ARG A 233 0.51 22.26 -12.95
C ARG A 233 1.62 22.27 -11.89
N GLN A 234 1.61 23.19 -10.95
CA GLN A 234 2.71 23.42 -10.02
C GLN A 234 2.25 23.36 -8.55
N GLY A 235 0.99 23.03 -8.31
CA GLY A 235 0.43 22.89 -6.98
C GLY A 235 0.25 24.22 -6.27
N TRP A 236 0.15 24.16 -4.94
CA TRP A 236 -0.16 25.33 -4.11
C TRP A 236 0.96 26.38 -4.11
N ALA A 237 2.22 25.96 -4.21
CA ALA A 237 3.37 26.86 -4.25
C ALA A 237 3.39 27.68 -5.54
N GLY A 238 3.07 27.04 -6.67
CA GLY A 238 2.90 27.72 -7.94
C GLY A 238 1.74 28.73 -7.88
N ALA A 239 0.59 28.32 -7.31
CA ALA A 239 -0.54 29.21 -7.10
C ALA A 239 -0.19 30.43 -6.22
N ALA A 240 0.55 30.25 -5.13
CA ALA A 240 0.98 31.33 -4.24
C ALA A 240 1.84 32.37 -4.98
N ILE A 241 2.85 31.90 -5.72
CA ILE A 241 3.73 32.79 -6.51
C ILE A 241 2.93 33.45 -7.63
N ALA A 242 2.04 32.70 -8.29
CA ALA A 242 1.18 33.19 -9.35
C ALA A 242 0.30 34.36 -8.88
N VAL A 243 -0.44 34.17 -7.80
CA VAL A 243 -1.31 35.21 -7.21
C VAL A 243 -0.49 36.45 -6.83
N THR A 244 0.67 36.25 -6.23
CA THR A 244 1.57 37.34 -5.81
C THR A 244 2.08 38.15 -6.99
N LEU A 245 2.58 37.49 -8.03
CA LEU A 245 3.13 38.17 -9.20
C LEU A 245 2.05 38.86 -10.04
N THR A 246 0.88 38.24 -10.19
CA THR A 246 -0.26 38.91 -10.83
C THR A 246 -0.68 40.15 -10.05
N GLY A 247 -0.77 40.05 -8.71
CA GLY A 247 -1.03 41.20 -7.85
C GLY A 247 0.01 42.33 -8.01
N LEU A 248 1.31 41.99 -7.97
CA LEU A 248 2.41 42.94 -8.17
C LEU A 248 2.38 43.59 -9.54
N GLY A 249 2.07 42.83 -10.60
CA GLY A 249 1.92 43.37 -11.95
C GLY A 249 0.77 44.38 -12.06
N ILE A 250 -0.36 44.07 -11.42
CA ILE A 250 -1.53 44.93 -11.38
C ILE A 250 -1.24 46.23 -10.62
N GLU A 251 -0.65 46.14 -9.42
CA GLU A 251 -0.27 47.31 -8.62
C GLU A 251 0.75 48.20 -9.36
N ALA A 252 1.74 47.59 -10.01
CA ALA A 252 2.72 48.32 -10.81
C ALA A 252 2.05 49.07 -11.98
N LEU A 253 1.07 48.45 -12.65
CA LEU A 253 0.34 49.08 -13.74
C LEU A 253 -0.61 50.19 -13.21
N ALA A 254 -1.27 49.98 -12.07
CA ALA A 254 -2.10 50.98 -11.43
C ALA A 254 -1.33 52.26 -11.09
N ARG A 255 -0.06 52.15 -10.66
CA ARG A 255 0.81 53.31 -10.37
C ARG A 255 1.19 54.13 -11.59
N LEU A 256 1.20 53.51 -12.77
CA LEU A 256 1.46 54.19 -14.04
C LEU A 256 0.19 54.86 -14.61
N SER A 257 -0.87 54.99 -13.80
CA SER A 257 -2.18 55.56 -14.19
C SER A 257 -2.84 54.81 -15.35
N ALA A 258 -2.48 53.55 -15.54
CA ALA A 258 -2.69 52.82 -16.77
C ALA A 258 -3.95 51.92 -16.78
N LEU A 259 -4.65 51.74 -15.66
CA LEU A 259 -5.80 50.84 -15.59
C LEU A 259 -7.13 51.58 -15.45
N PRO A 260 -7.97 51.60 -16.51
CA PRO A 260 -9.31 52.19 -16.49
C PRO A 260 -10.35 51.20 -15.91
N VAL A 261 -9.97 50.43 -14.89
CA VAL A 261 -10.78 49.39 -14.27
C VAL A 261 -11.02 49.76 -12.81
N ASP A 262 -12.24 49.55 -12.32
CA ASP A 262 -12.56 49.79 -10.92
C ASP A 262 -11.71 48.90 -10.00
N MET A 263 -11.12 49.50 -8.97
CA MET A 263 -10.25 48.80 -8.03
C MET A 263 -11.02 47.73 -7.25
N THR A 264 -12.28 47.98 -6.92
CA THR A 264 -13.11 47.00 -6.21
C THR A 264 -13.32 45.73 -7.03
N ALA A 265 -13.51 45.87 -8.34
CA ALA A 265 -13.62 44.75 -9.27
C ALA A 265 -12.31 43.95 -9.34
N LEU A 266 -11.17 44.64 -9.27
CA LEU A 266 -9.84 44.03 -9.30
C LEU A 266 -9.51 43.27 -8.02
N GLN A 267 -9.86 43.83 -6.86
CA GLN A 267 -9.74 43.15 -5.58
C GLN A 267 -10.67 41.94 -5.50
N LEU A 268 -11.92 42.06 -5.96
CA LEU A 268 -12.86 40.95 -6.02
C LEU A 268 -12.34 39.83 -6.95
N ALA A 269 -11.77 40.18 -8.09
CA ALA A 269 -11.16 39.23 -9.02
C ALA A 269 -10.02 38.46 -8.36
N ILE A 270 -9.08 39.15 -7.69
CA ILE A 270 -7.97 38.50 -6.98
C ILE A 270 -8.49 37.67 -5.80
N ALA A 271 -9.49 38.17 -5.06
CA ALA A 271 -10.09 37.45 -3.94
C ALA A 271 -10.67 36.10 -4.39
N VAL A 272 -11.47 36.09 -5.45
CA VAL A 272 -12.13 34.88 -5.97
C VAL A 272 -11.12 33.96 -6.67
N VAL A 273 -10.36 34.49 -7.63
CA VAL A 273 -9.42 33.68 -8.42
C VAL A 273 -8.21 33.24 -7.60
N GLY A 274 -7.72 34.08 -6.70
CA GLY A 274 -6.63 33.73 -5.79
C GLY A 274 -7.03 32.64 -4.81
N THR A 275 -8.22 32.73 -4.22
CA THR A 275 -8.76 31.65 -3.37
C THR A 275 -8.92 30.35 -4.17
N GLY A 276 -9.61 30.40 -5.32
CA GLY A 276 -9.81 29.24 -6.17
C GLY A 276 -8.50 28.62 -6.64
N GLY A 277 -7.53 29.45 -7.05
CA GLY A 277 -6.20 29.02 -7.48
C GLY A 277 -5.41 28.36 -6.36
N LEU A 278 -5.41 28.92 -5.15
CA LEU A 278 -4.72 28.32 -4.00
C LEU A 278 -5.34 26.97 -3.60
N VAL A 279 -6.66 26.88 -3.52
CA VAL A 279 -7.37 25.64 -3.18
C VAL A 279 -7.18 24.58 -4.28
N LEU A 280 -7.29 24.95 -5.56
CA LEU A 280 -7.00 24.06 -6.68
C LEU A 280 -5.54 23.59 -6.66
N GLY A 281 -4.61 24.49 -6.33
CA GLY A 281 -3.19 24.16 -6.19
C GLY A 281 -2.94 23.16 -5.06
N ALA A 282 -3.61 23.33 -3.92
CA ALA A 282 -3.54 22.36 -2.82
C ALA A 282 -4.14 21.01 -3.23
N ALA A 283 -5.33 20.98 -3.84
CA ALA A 283 -5.95 19.77 -4.36
C ALA A 283 -5.07 19.03 -5.38
N SER A 284 -4.43 19.76 -6.30
CA SER A 284 -3.48 19.19 -7.27
C SER A 284 -2.24 18.61 -6.59
N SER A 285 -1.75 19.28 -5.54
CA SER A 285 -0.60 18.80 -4.76
C SER A 285 -0.92 17.49 -4.04
N GLU A 286 -2.12 17.38 -3.46
CA GLU A 286 -2.57 16.18 -2.76
C GLU A 286 -2.84 15.02 -3.74
N LEU A 287 -3.49 15.30 -4.88
CA LEU A 287 -3.75 14.29 -5.91
C LEU A 287 -2.45 13.67 -6.42
N ARG A 288 -1.41 14.48 -6.66
CA ARG A 288 -0.09 13.98 -7.11
C ARG A 288 0.54 13.05 -6.08
N ARG A 289 0.48 13.40 -4.80
CA ARG A 289 1.02 12.55 -3.73
C ARG A 289 0.27 11.25 -3.59
N SER A 290 -1.06 11.30 -3.67
CA SER A 290 -1.90 10.10 -3.64
C SER A 290 -1.53 9.16 -4.80
N HIS A 291 -1.39 9.70 -6.02
CA HIS A 291 -0.93 8.93 -7.18
C HIS A 291 0.49 8.37 -7.02
N GLU A 292 1.44 9.15 -6.51
CA GLU A 292 2.81 8.65 -6.27
C GLU A 292 2.83 7.52 -5.22
N HIS A 293 2.05 7.65 -4.15
CA HIS A 293 1.94 6.63 -3.11
C HIS A 293 1.29 5.35 -3.64
N LEU A 294 0.21 5.48 -4.42
CA LEU A 294 -0.45 4.35 -5.06
C LEU A 294 0.48 3.66 -6.08
N ALA A 295 1.21 4.42 -6.88
CA ALA A 295 2.19 3.88 -7.83
C ALA A 295 3.38 3.20 -7.16
N ARG A 296 3.76 3.59 -5.94
CA ARG A 296 4.76 2.86 -5.13
C ARG A 296 4.20 1.53 -4.63
N ARG A 297 3.00 1.54 -4.03
CA ARG A 297 2.33 0.31 -3.58
C ARG A 297 2.10 -0.70 -4.70
N HIS A 298 1.68 -0.25 -5.88
CA HIS A 298 1.52 -1.16 -7.03
C HIS A 298 2.85 -1.79 -7.45
N ARG A 299 3.97 -1.05 -7.38
CA ARG A 299 5.30 -1.61 -7.68
C ARG A 299 5.74 -2.61 -6.63
N GLU A 300 5.55 -2.32 -5.35
CA GLU A 300 5.88 -3.22 -4.24
C GLU A 300 5.06 -4.53 -4.33
N LEU A 301 3.75 -4.44 -4.55
CA LEU A 301 2.90 -5.62 -4.74
C LEU A 301 3.27 -6.41 -6.00
N GLY A 302 3.62 -5.71 -7.09
CA GLY A 302 4.09 -6.35 -8.32
C GLY A 302 5.37 -7.15 -8.11
N GLN A 303 6.32 -6.63 -7.33
CA GLN A 303 7.56 -7.32 -6.98
C GLN A 303 7.31 -8.52 -6.07
N ALA A 304 6.51 -8.34 -5.00
CA ALA A 304 6.17 -9.44 -4.10
C ALA A 304 5.47 -10.59 -4.83
N ASN A 305 4.55 -10.30 -5.75
CA ASN A 305 3.90 -11.33 -6.56
C ASN A 305 4.89 -12.07 -7.49
N GLN A 306 5.86 -11.36 -8.07
CA GLN A 306 6.90 -11.98 -8.90
C GLN A 306 7.79 -12.91 -8.07
N ASP A 307 8.18 -12.50 -6.86
CA ASP A 307 9.02 -13.31 -5.97
C ASP A 307 8.27 -14.55 -5.48
N LEU A 308 7.00 -14.43 -5.09
CA LEU A 308 6.14 -15.57 -4.77
C LEU A 308 6.04 -16.54 -5.96
N GLY A 309 5.89 -16.03 -7.19
CA GLY A 309 5.88 -16.84 -8.39
C GLY A 309 7.19 -17.60 -8.64
N ARG A 310 8.33 -16.97 -8.36
CA ARG A 310 9.66 -17.61 -8.45
C ARG A 310 9.84 -18.71 -7.41
N ILE A 311 9.56 -18.41 -6.14
CA ILE A 311 9.68 -19.38 -5.04
C ILE A 311 8.76 -20.58 -5.29
N ALA A 312 7.52 -20.35 -5.73
CA ALA A 312 6.60 -21.43 -6.08
C ALA A 312 7.15 -22.32 -7.21
N ASN A 313 7.81 -21.74 -8.22
CA ASN A 313 8.43 -22.52 -9.29
C ASN A 313 9.69 -23.27 -8.82
N GLU A 314 10.52 -22.67 -7.98
CA GLU A 314 11.68 -23.35 -7.39
C GLU A 314 11.25 -24.53 -6.53
N LEU A 315 10.25 -24.33 -5.66
CA LEU A 315 9.71 -25.40 -4.82
C LEU A 315 9.17 -26.55 -5.66
N ARG A 316 8.46 -26.27 -6.75
CA ARG A 316 8.00 -27.29 -7.72
C ARG A 316 9.16 -28.06 -8.33
N ASN A 317 10.19 -27.38 -8.81
CA ASN A 317 11.36 -28.03 -9.42
C ASN A 317 12.11 -28.92 -8.43
N VAL A 318 12.24 -28.47 -7.18
CA VAL A 318 12.83 -29.26 -6.10
C VAL A 318 11.96 -30.49 -5.80
N SER A 319 10.65 -30.32 -5.67
CA SER A 319 9.70 -31.43 -5.43
C SER A 319 9.77 -32.49 -6.53
N GLN A 320 9.77 -32.08 -7.80
CA GLN A 320 9.91 -32.99 -8.93
C GLN A 320 11.21 -33.78 -8.90
N ARG A 321 12.32 -33.12 -8.51
CA ARG A 321 13.63 -33.77 -8.41
C ARG A 321 13.67 -34.76 -7.24
N LEU A 322 13.10 -34.41 -6.09
CA LEU A 322 13.03 -35.29 -4.92
C LEU A 322 12.22 -36.55 -5.23
N VAL A 323 11.02 -36.41 -5.80
CA VAL A 323 10.17 -37.55 -6.19
C VAL A 323 10.91 -38.47 -7.17
N ARG A 324 11.58 -37.90 -8.19
CA ARG A 324 12.36 -38.71 -9.15
C ARG A 324 13.51 -39.47 -8.50
N LEU A 325 14.25 -38.82 -7.60
CA LEU A 325 15.36 -39.46 -6.87
C LEU A 325 14.86 -40.55 -5.91
N GLU A 326 13.73 -40.31 -5.24
CA GLU A 326 13.09 -41.30 -4.36
C GLU A 326 12.69 -42.55 -5.16
N GLU A 327 12.00 -42.37 -6.30
CA GLU A 327 11.59 -43.50 -7.15
C GLU A 327 12.80 -44.24 -7.74
N GLN A 328 13.86 -43.53 -8.11
CA GLN A 328 15.10 -44.18 -8.56
C GLN A 328 15.73 -45.00 -7.44
N GLY A 329 15.89 -44.42 -6.24
CA GLY A 329 16.47 -45.12 -5.09
C GLY A 329 15.65 -46.33 -4.66
N GLN A 330 14.32 -46.23 -4.70
CA GLN A 330 13.44 -47.37 -4.42
C GLN A 330 13.56 -48.48 -5.46
N ARG A 331 13.73 -48.14 -6.75
CA ARG A 331 13.97 -49.14 -7.81
C ARG A 331 15.31 -49.84 -7.64
N GLU A 332 16.38 -49.09 -7.36
CA GLU A 332 17.72 -49.62 -7.13
C GLU A 332 17.74 -50.54 -5.89
N LEU A 333 17.19 -50.08 -4.77
CA LEU A 333 17.12 -50.86 -3.53
C LEU A 333 16.31 -52.14 -3.68
N ALA A 334 15.16 -52.09 -4.35
CA ALA A 334 14.36 -53.29 -4.61
C ALA A 334 15.13 -54.31 -5.46
N GLY A 335 15.91 -53.84 -6.44
CA GLY A 335 16.76 -54.69 -7.28
C GLY A 335 17.89 -55.35 -6.49
N GLU A 336 18.59 -54.59 -5.65
CA GLU A 336 19.68 -55.11 -4.79
C GLU A 336 19.15 -56.12 -3.76
N LEU A 337 18.03 -55.83 -3.10
CA LEU A 337 17.42 -56.73 -2.12
C LEU A 337 16.95 -58.05 -2.76
N ASP A 338 16.31 -58.00 -3.94
CA ASP A 338 15.86 -59.21 -4.63
C ASP A 338 17.05 -60.05 -5.11
N TYR A 339 18.11 -59.40 -5.61
CA TYR A 339 19.32 -60.09 -6.04
C TYR A 339 20.07 -60.74 -4.87
N GLU A 340 20.40 -59.98 -3.82
CA GLU A 340 21.24 -60.50 -2.73
C GLU A 340 20.47 -61.41 -1.77
N LEU A 341 19.33 -60.94 -1.25
CA LEU A 341 18.57 -61.69 -0.23
C LEU A 341 17.67 -62.74 -0.87
N GLY A 342 17.03 -62.42 -2.01
CA GLY A 342 16.16 -63.36 -2.71
C GLY A 342 16.90 -64.61 -3.16
N GLN A 343 18.10 -64.45 -3.76
CA GLN A 343 18.93 -65.59 -4.15
C GLN A 343 19.45 -66.37 -2.94
N ALA A 344 19.87 -65.70 -1.87
CA ALA A 344 20.35 -66.36 -0.66
C ALA A 344 19.26 -67.23 -0.02
N ILE A 345 18.04 -66.70 0.12
CA ILE A 345 16.88 -67.43 0.66
C ILE A 345 16.49 -68.58 -0.26
N HIS A 346 16.49 -68.38 -1.59
CA HIS A 346 16.15 -69.43 -2.55
C HIS A 346 17.17 -70.58 -2.53
N ALA A 347 18.46 -70.26 -2.46
CA ALA A 347 19.53 -71.25 -2.32
C ALA A 347 19.41 -72.02 -1.00
N LEU A 348 19.06 -71.34 0.09
CA LEU A 348 18.86 -71.94 1.41
C LEU A 348 17.63 -72.87 1.43
N GLY A 349 16.51 -72.44 0.84
CA GLY A 349 15.32 -73.28 0.66
C GLY A 349 15.59 -74.53 -0.20
N THR A 350 16.41 -74.41 -1.25
CA THR A 350 16.84 -75.54 -2.08
C THR A 350 17.69 -76.54 -1.30
N ARG A 351 18.67 -76.05 -0.53
CA ARG A 351 19.54 -76.89 0.33
C ARG A 351 18.73 -77.64 1.39
N ILE A 352 17.74 -76.99 2.00
CA ILE A 352 16.82 -77.63 2.95
C ILE A 352 15.98 -78.70 2.27
N SER A 353 15.43 -78.41 1.08
CA SER A 353 14.64 -79.37 0.30
C SER A 353 15.45 -80.60 -0.13
N LEU A 354 16.75 -80.43 -0.39
CA LEU A 354 17.67 -81.54 -0.62
C LEU A 354 17.95 -82.33 0.67
N ALA A 355 18.19 -81.65 1.79
CA ALA A 355 18.41 -82.30 3.09
C ALA A 355 17.22 -83.17 3.54
N PHE A 356 15.98 -82.80 3.18
CA PHE A 356 14.79 -83.63 3.41
C PHE A 356 14.86 -85.02 2.74
N ARG A 357 15.65 -85.20 1.68
CA ARG A 357 15.72 -86.48 0.94
C ARG A 357 16.60 -87.53 1.64
N ASP A 358 17.53 -87.10 2.48
CA ASP A 358 18.57 -87.97 3.07
C ASP A 358 18.36 -88.29 4.56
N VAL A 359 17.32 -87.74 5.19
CA VAL A 359 17.05 -87.90 6.63
C VAL A 359 15.99 -88.98 6.88
N ARG A 360 16.26 -89.88 7.84
CA ARG A 360 15.34 -90.95 8.29
C ARG A 360 14.94 -90.86 9.76
N ASP A 361 15.58 -89.95 10.51
CA ASP A 361 15.31 -89.72 11.94
C ASP A 361 14.17 -88.71 12.14
N GLU A 362 13.23 -89.06 13.02
CA GLU A 362 12.00 -88.29 13.23
C GLU A 362 12.26 -86.93 13.92
N GLN A 363 13.27 -86.86 14.79
CA GLN A 363 13.62 -85.63 15.49
C GLN A 363 14.30 -84.62 14.54
N THR A 364 15.16 -85.10 13.65
CA THR A 364 15.82 -84.31 12.60
C THR A 364 14.82 -83.84 11.54
N LEU A 365 13.79 -84.63 11.22
CA LEU A 365 12.70 -84.22 10.31
C LEU A 365 11.90 -83.03 10.86
N ARG A 366 11.53 -83.06 12.15
CA ARG A 366 10.81 -81.94 12.79
C ARG A 366 11.64 -80.65 12.81
N LEU A 367 12.96 -80.77 13.03
CA LEU A 367 13.88 -79.63 12.97
C LEU A 367 13.95 -79.04 11.55
N LEU A 368 14.09 -79.89 10.52
CA LEU A 368 14.08 -79.45 9.12
C LEU A 368 12.75 -78.82 8.70
N GLU A 369 11.62 -79.30 9.25
CA GLU A 369 10.30 -78.68 9.07
C GLU A 369 10.23 -77.28 9.67
N SER A 370 10.70 -77.11 10.90
CA SER A 370 10.78 -75.80 11.55
C SER A 370 11.67 -74.82 10.77
N VAL A 371 12.83 -75.27 10.29
CA VAL A 371 13.74 -74.43 9.49
C VAL A 371 13.11 -74.10 8.12
N ARG A 372 12.42 -75.04 7.47
CA ARG A 372 11.68 -74.76 6.22
C ARG A 372 10.60 -73.71 6.43
N GLU A 373 9.89 -73.76 7.54
CA GLU A 373 8.84 -72.79 7.86
C GLU A 373 9.43 -71.40 8.12
N GLN A 374 10.54 -71.31 8.88
CA GLN A 374 11.26 -70.04 9.07
C GLN A 374 11.76 -69.44 7.73
N VAL A 375 12.17 -70.28 6.79
CA VAL A 375 12.60 -69.84 5.46
C VAL A 375 11.44 -69.33 4.62
N ARG A 376 10.26 -69.95 4.74
CA ARG A 376 9.02 -69.43 4.14
C ARG A 376 8.63 -68.10 4.76
N GLU A 377 8.63 -67.98 6.08
CA GLU A 377 8.36 -66.71 6.78
C GLU A 377 9.33 -65.60 6.35
N MET A 378 10.62 -65.91 6.20
CA MET A 378 11.62 -64.97 5.67
C MET A 378 11.35 -64.60 4.22
N GLN A 379 10.99 -65.56 3.37
CA GLN A 379 10.65 -65.31 1.96
C GLN A 379 9.39 -64.44 1.83
N ASP A 380 8.36 -64.71 2.64
CA ASP A 380 7.11 -63.95 2.66
C ASP A 380 7.33 -62.54 3.23
N SER A 381 8.20 -62.39 4.22
CA SER A 381 8.62 -61.09 4.75
C SER A 381 9.42 -60.28 3.71
N LEU A 382 10.37 -60.89 3.00
CA LEU A 382 11.12 -60.23 1.92
C LEU A 382 10.17 -59.80 0.80
N ARG A 383 9.24 -60.66 0.38
CA ARG A 383 8.21 -60.33 -0.61
C ARG A 383 7.31 -59.19 -0.16
N ARG A 384 6.96 -59.11 1.12
CA ARG A 384 6.20 -57.96 1.69
C ARG A 384 7.00 -56.66 1.56
N VAL A 385 8.28 -56.67 1.88
CA VAL A 385 9.15 -55.48 1.76
C VAL A 385 9.34 -55.05 0.31
N LEU A 386 9.61 -56.00 -0.60
CA LEU A 386 9.78 -55.72 -2.03
C LEU A 386 8.50 -55.14 -2.66
N ARG A 387 7.32 -55.64 -2.27
CA ARG A 387 6.01 -55.10 -2.68
C ARG A 387 5.82 -53.63 -2.27
N GLN A 388 6.39 -53.22 -1.14
CA GLN A 388 6.33 -51.82 -0.69
C GLN A 388 7.31 -50.91 -1.43
N LEU A 389 8.50 -51.41 -1.77
CA LEU A 389 9.54 -50.63 -2.45
C LEU A 389 9.23 -50.41 -3.94
N ARG A 390 8.76 -51.43 -4.66
CA ARG A 390 8.48 -51.34 -6.09
C ARG A 390 7.17 -52.05 -6.46
N PRO A 391 6.20 -51.35 -7.07
CA PRO A 391 4.98 -51.98 -7.52
C PRO A 391 5.16 -52.63 -8.89
N GLN A 392 5.77 -53.83 -8.93
CA GLN A 392 5.87 -54.61 -10.19
C GLN A 392 4.48 -54.89 -10.80
N ALA A 393 3.44 -54.92 -9.97
CA ALA A 393 2.05 -55.05 -10.42
C ALA A 393 1.62 -53.88 -11.33
N LEU A 394 2.12 -52.67 -11.09
CA LEU A 394 1.87 -51.51 -11.95
C LEU A 394 2.50 -51.72 -13.33
N ASP A 395 3.77 -52.17 -13.36
CA ASP A 395 4.52 -52.40 -14.60
C ASP A 395 3.93 -53.53 -15.46
N THR A 396 3.29 -54.53 -14.83
CA THR A 396 2.88 -55.78 -15.51
C THR A 396 1.38 -55.83 -15.84
N HIS A 397 0.53 -55.27 -14.97
CA HIS A 397 -0.93 -55.40 -15.05
C HIS A 397 -1.67 -54.04 -15.17
N GLY A 398 -0.94 -52.92 -15.08
CA GLY A 398 -1.49 -51.57 -15.20
C GLY A 398 -2.17 -51.06 -13.92
N LEU A 399 -2.44 -49.75 -13.89
CA LEU A 399 -2.87 -49.01 -12.69
C LEU A 399 -4.16 -49.56 -12.05
N ARG A 400 -5.15 -49.92 -12.87
CA ARG A 400 -6.46 -50.42 -12.40
C ARG A 400 -6.31 -51.70 -11.59
N GLU A 401 -5.57 -52.67 -12.13
CA GLU A 401 -5.37 -53.96 -11.49
C GLU A 401 -4.44 -53.82 -10.28
N ALA A 402 -3.37 -53.02 -10.40
CA ALA A 402 -2.42 -52.77 -9.32
C ALA A 402 -3.07 -52.18 -8.05
N ILE A 403 -4.07 -51.30 -8.19
CA ILE A 403 -4.83 -50.75 -7.06
C ILE A 403 -5.95 -51.69 -6.63
N GLY A 404 -6.76 -52.18 -7.58
CA GLY A 404 -8.02 -52.87 -7.27
C GLY A 404 -7.86 -54.33 -6.80
N ALA A 405 -6.86 -55.04 -7.33
CA ALA A 405 -6.62 -56.46 -7.06
C ALA A 405 -5.14 -56.79 -6.80
N GLY A 406 -4.28 -55.78 -6.68
CA GLY A 406 -2.85 -55.93 -6.50
C GLY A 406 -2.38 -55.83 -5.04
N PRO A 407 -1.10 -55.51 -4.82
CA PRO A 407 -0.48 -55.53 -3.49
C PRO A 407 -1.14 -54.64 -2.44
N LEU A 408 -1.80 -53.54 -2.84
CA LEU A 408 -2.48 -52.64 -1.91
C LEU A 408 -3.69 -53.31 -1.24
N ARG A 409 -4.44 -54.12 -1.99
CA ARG A 409 -5.55 -54.92 -1.45
C ARG A 409 -5.04 -55.95 -0.46
N GLU A 410 -4.01 -56.70 -0.84
CA GLU A 410 -3.40 -57.72 0.03
C GLU A 410 -2.91 -57.10 1.35
N MET A 411 -2.28 -55.92 1.30
CA MET A 411 -1.83 -55.20 2.51
C MET A 411 -2.97 -54.82 3.45
N LEU A 412 -4.13 -54.42 2.91
CA LEU A 412 -5.31 -54.07 3.71
C LEU A 412 -5.99 -55.33 4.26
N GLU A 413 -6.10 -56.38 3.46
CA GLU A 413 -6.67 -57.68 3.85
C GLU A 413 -5.83 -58.34 4.96
N ASP A 414 -4.50 -58.32 4.84
CA ASP A 414 -3.56 -58.79 5.88
C ASP A 414 -3.71 -58.01 7.20
N ALA A 415 -4.10 -56.73 7.13
CA ALA A 415 -4.36 -55.87 8.28
C ALA A 415 -5.82 -55.97 8.81
N GLY A 416 -6.69 -56.75 8.15
CA GLY A 416 -8.09 -56.89 8.52
C GLY A 416 -8.96 -55.65 8.20
N ILE A 417 -8.56 -54.85 7.21
CA ILE A 417 -9.26 -53.62 6.80
C ILE A 417 -10.08 -53.90 5.53
N ASP A 418 -11.37 -53.55 5.53
CA ASP A 418 -12.25 -53.68 4.37
C ASP A 418 -11.83 -52.74 3.24
N PHE A 419 -11.65 -53.26 2.02
CA PHE A 419 -11.17 -52.48 0.87
C PHE A 419 -12.14 -52.46 -0.31
N GLU A 420 -12.53 -51.25 -0.72
CA GLU A 420 -13.35 -50.99 -1.89
C GLU A 420 -12.66 -50.01 -2.84
N SER A 421 -12.80 -50.24 -4.15
CA SER A 421 -12.22 -49.36 -5.18
C SER A 421 -13.19 -49.11 -6.32
N ALA A 422 -13.26 -47.87 -6.80
CA ALA A 422 -14.06 -47.46 -7.95
C ALA A 422 -13.21 -46.69 -8.96
N PHE A 423 -13.31 -47.03 -10.25
CA PHE A 423 -12.47 -46.48 -11.31
C PHE A 423 -13.33 -45.98 -12.47
N TYR A 424 -13.17 -44.70 -12.82
CA TYR A 424 -13.92 -44.03 -13.89
C TYR A 424 -12.97 -43.44 -14.94
N GLY A 425 -13.39 -43.43 -16.20
CA GLY A 425 -12.56 -42.94 -17.31
C GLY A 425 -11.53 -43.95 -17.85
N ARG A 426 -10.60 -43.45 -18.67
CA ARG A 426 -9.55 -44.24 -19.33
C ARG A 426 -8.21 -44.07 -18.59
N LEU A 427 -8.01 -44.86 -17.54
CA LEU A 427 -6.79 -44.84 -16.73
C LEU A 427 -5.53 -45.17 -17.54
N GLU A 428 -5.69 -46.01 -18.56
CA GLU A 428 -4.62 -46.49 -19.43
C GLU A 428 -4.13 -45.39 -20.40
N ALA A 429 -4.83 -44.26 -20.47
CA ALA A 429 -4.42 -43.10 -21.25
C ALA A 429 -3.40 -42.20 -20.51
N LEU A 430 -3.20 -42.42 -19.21
CA LEU A 430 -2.20 -41.71 -18.41
C LEU A 430 -0.79 -42.19 -18.77
N ASN A 431 0.18 -41.27 -18.82
CA ASN A 431 1.59 -41.63 -18.95
C ASN A 431 2.14 -42.37 -17.71
N ASP A 432 3.29 -43.03 -17.86
CA ASP A 432 3.91 -43.85 -16.81
C ASP A 432 4.20 -43.07 -15.53
N ASP A 433 4.59 -41.79 -15.65
CA ASP A 433 4.87 -40.91 -14.51
C ASP A 433 3.60 -40.62 -13.69
N ALA A 434 2.48 -40.38 -14.36
CA ALA A 434 1.18 -40.12 -13.74
C ALA A 434 0.60 -41.40 -13.14
N GLN A 435 0.70 -42.54 -13.83
CA GLN A 435 0.30 -43.83 -13.28
C GLN A 435 1.10 -44.18 -12.01
N THR A 436 2.42 -43.97 -12.04
CA THR A 436 3.29 -44.15 -10.87
C THR A 436 2.90 -43.21 -9.73
N ALA A 437 2.66 -41.93 -10.03
CA ALA A 437 2.27 -40.96 -9.02
C ALA A 437 0.94 -41.32 -8.34
N VAL A 438 -0.09 -41.69 -9.11
CA VAL A 438 -1.39 -42.13 -8.56
C VAL A 438 -1.21 -43.37 -7.69
N TYR A 439 -0.47 -44.38 -8.18
CA TYR A 439 -0.23 -45.58 -7.40
C TYR A 439 0.45 -45.27 -6.07
N ARG A 440 1.48 -44.42 -6.08
CA ARG A 440 2.21 -44.03 -4.86
C ARG A 440 1.38 -43.20 -3.89
N ILE A 441 0.48 -42.36 -4.40
CA ILE A 441 -0.49 -41.63 -3.58
C ILE A 441 -1.39 -42.62 -2.84
N CYS A 442 -1.95 -43.59 -3.57
CA CYS A 442 -2.76 -44.67 -2.98
C CYS A 442 -1.94 -45.49 -1.98
N GLN A 443 -0.70 -45.86 -2.32
CA GLN A 443 0.19 -46.62 -1.46
C GLN A 443 0.52 -45.88 -0.15
N ALA A 444 0.80 -44.58 -0.21
CA ALA A 444 1.07 -43.78 0.97
C ALA A 444 -0.14 -43.72 1.91
N ALA A 445 -1.34 -43.54 1.36
CA ALA A 445 -2.58 -43.56 2.13
C ALA A 445 -2.86 -44.94 2.75
N VAL A 446 -2.68 -46.02 1.98
CA VAL A 446 -2.84 -47.40 2.47
C VAL A 446 -1.82 -47.71 3.57
N SER A 447 -0.56 -47.31 3.40
CA SER A 447 0.49 -47.52 4.40
C SER A 447 0.25 -46.71 5.68
N GLU A 448 -0.39 -45.55 5.61
CA GLU A 448 -0.85 -44.83 6.80
C GLU A 448 -2.01 -45.59 7.46
N ALA A 449 -3.01 -45.98 6.68
CA ALA A 449 -4.18 -46.71 7.17
C ALA A 449 -3.81 -48.02 7.90
N THR A 450 -2.88 -48.81 7.36
CA THR A 450 -2.44 -50.07 7.98
C THR A 450 -1.62 -49.89 9.25
N ARG A 451 -1.09 -48.68 9.52
CA ARG A 451 -0.40 -48.36 10.79
C ARG A 451 -1.37 -47.99 11.90
N MET A 452 -2.62 -47.73 11.58
CA MET A 452 -3.62 -47.24 12.51
C MET A 452 -4.57 -48.37 12.92
N GLU A 453 -4.50 -48.80 14.17
CA GLU A 453 -5.34 -49.89 14.71
C GLU A 453 -6.85 -49.57 14.69
N SER A 454 -7.21 -48.29 14.58
CA SER A 454 -8.60 -47.81 14.58
C SER A 454 -9.29 -47.89 13.22
N VAL A 455 -8.57 -48.18 12.13
CA VAL A 455 -9.10 -48.16 10.76
C VAL A 455 -9.80 -49.48 10.46
N HIS A 456 -10.98 -49.41 9.85
CA HIS A 456 -11.76 -50.60 9.50
C HIS A 456 -12.17 -50.66 8.02
N ARG A 457 -12.18 -49.51 7.31
CA ARG A 457 -12.50 -49.46 5.89
C ARG A 457 -11.68 -48.41 5.16
N VAL A 458 -11.23 -48.76 3.95
CA VAL A 458 -10.59 -47.84 3.00
C VAL A 458 -11.32 -47.90 1.67
N PHE A 459 -11.74 -46.74 1.17
CA PHE A 459 -12.35 -46.59 -0.14
C PHE A 459 -11.48 -45.71 -1.04
N ILE A 460 -11.11 -46.23 -2.23
CA ILE A 460 -10.34 -45.48 -3.23
C ILE A 460 -11.19 -45.28 -4.48
N LYS A 461 -11.46 -44.03 -4.83
CA LYS A 461 -12.07 -43.64 -6.09
C LYS A 461 -11.07 -42.91 -6.97
N LEU A 462 -10.90 -43.37 -8.20
CA LEU A 462 -10.07 -42.72 -9.21
C LEU A 462 -10.93 -42.35 -10.42
N ASP A 463 -10.87 -41.09 -10.82
CA ASP A 463 -11.59 -40.55 -11.97
C ASP A 463 -10.61 -39.87 -12.94
N VAL A 464 -10.65 -40.28 -14.21
CA VAL A 464 -9.85 -39.70 -15.29
C VAL A 464 -10.78 -39.07 -16.30
N MET A 465 -10.82 -37.74 -16.30
CA MET A 465 -11.71 -36.94 -17.12
C MET A 465 -10.94 -36.19 -18.22
N PRO A 466 -11.56 -35.88 -19.37
CA PRO A 466 -10.96 -34.97 -20.34
C PRO A 466 -10.91 -33.54 -19.77
N GLY A 467 -9.71 -32.97 -19.70
CA GLY A 467 -9.44 -31.60 -19.25
C GLY A 467 -9.40 -30.58 -20.39
N GLN A 468 -8.84 -29.39 -20.14
CA GLN A 468 -8.70 -28.35 -21.17
C GLN A 468 -7.53 -28.65 -22.13
N ILE A 469 -7.74 -28.44 -23.44
CA ILE A 469 -6.70 -28.50 -24.48
C ILE A 469 -5.91 -29.82 -24.44
N HIS A 470 -6.58 -30.94 -24.75
CA HIS A 470 -5.98 -32.29 -24.86
C HIS A 470 -5.39 -32.87 -23.55
N ARG A 471 -5.46 -32.17 -22.42
CA ARG A 471 -5.01 -32.69 -21.12
C ARG A 471 -6.00 -33.66 -20.50
N LEU A 472 -5.51 -34.58 -19.68
CA LEU A 472 -6.32 -35.44 -18.82
C LEU A 472 -6.33 -34.86 -17.40
N GLN A 473 -7.52 -34.72 -16.80
CA GLN A 473 -7.67 -34.35 -15.41
C GLN A 473 -7.82 -35.63 -14.58
N VAL A 474 -6.95 -35.81 -13.59
CA VAL A 474 -6.97 -36.94 -12.67
C VAL A 474 -7.48 -36.49 -11.31
N GLU A 475 -8.48 -37.17 -10.79
CA GLU A 475 -9.02 -36.97 -9.44
C GLU A 475 -8.92 -38.28 -8.66
N VAL A 476 -8.19 -38.25 -7.55
CA VAL A 476 -8.05 -39.37 -6.61
C VAL A 476 -8.73 -38.98 -5.30
N LEU A 477 -9.72 -39.76 -4.90
CA LEU A 477 -10.41 -39.62 -3.62
C LEU A 477 -10.15 -40.88 -2.79
N ILE A 478 -9.61 -40.69 -1.59
CA ILE A 478 -9.30 -41.77 -0.67
C ILE A 478 -10.02 -41.47 0.65
N GLU A 479 -10.93 -42.35 1.05
CA GLU A 479 -11.63 -42.26 2.32
C GLU A 479 -11.10 -43.36 3.24
N ILE A 480 -10.66 -42.96 4.43
CA ILE A 480 -10.17 -43.84 5.49
C ILE A 480 -11.15 -43.72 6.65
N GLU A 481 -11.96 -44.75 6.87
CA GLU A 481 -12.98 -44.76 7.92
C GLU A 481 -12.46 -45.48 9.17
N SER A 482 -12.63 -44.84 10.33
CA SER A 482 -12.29 -45.43 11.62
C SER A 482 -13.50 -46.06 12.30
N SER A 483 -13.26 -47.00 13.20
CA SER A 483 -14.33 -47.56 14.03
C SER A 483 -15.06 -46.43 14.79
N PRO A 484 -16.40 -46.48 14.90
CA PRO A 484 -17.19 -45.44 15.57
C PRO A 484 -16.97 -45.35 17.08
N PHE A 485 -16.22 -46.27 17.69
CA PHE A 485 -15.99 -46.37 19.14
C PHE A 485 -14.61 -45.86 19.61
N VAL A 486 -13.88 -45.12 18.78
CA VAL A 486 -12.52 -44.64 19.09
C VAL A 486 -12.60 -43.35 19.91
N GLU A 487 -11.89 -43.28 21.04
CA GLU A 487 -11.85 -42.10 21.95
C GLU A 487 -11.20 -40.85 21.32
N PHE A 488 -10.42 -41.02 20.24
CA PHE A 488 -9.73 -39.95 19.53
C PHE A 488 -9.98 -40.03 18.01
N PRO A 489 -10.62 -39.03 17.38
CA PRO A 489 -10.84 -39.02 15.94
C PRO A 489 -9.51 -38.90 15.18
N ILE A 490 -9.44 -39.49 13.98
CA ILE A 490 -8.29 -39.33 13.10
C ILE A 490 -8.11 -37.85 12.75
N GLU A 491 -6.93 -37.28 13.01
CA GLU A 491 -6.62 -35.91 12.61
C GLU A 491 -6.51 -35.79 11.09
N ALA A 492 -7.24 -34.83 10.52
CA ALA A 492 -7.25 -34.52 9.09
C ALA A 492 -5.98 -33.76 8.67
N ASN A 493 -4.82 -34.43 8.72
CA ASN A 493 -3.53 -33.85 8.34
C ASN A 493 -3.12 -34.27 6.92
N PRO A 494 -2.54 -33.35 6.12
CA PRO A 494 -1.91 -33.70 4.84
C PRO A 494 -0.74 -34.65 5.06
N LEU A 495 -0.71 -35.75 4.31
CA LEU A 495 0.42 -36.67 4.32
C LEU A 495 1.57 -36.07 3.50
N PRO A 496 2.80 -35.93 4.05
CA PRO A 496 3.94 -35.36 3.34
C PRO A 496 4.25 -36.10 2.03
N ALA A 497 4.22 -37.43 2.06
CA ALA A 497 4.46 -38.29 0.90
C ALA A 497 3.45 -38.08 -0.25
N ILE A 498 2.20 -37.72 0.07
CA ILE A 498 1.19 -37.33 -0.94
C ILE A 498 1.43 -35.90 -1.39
N SER A 499 1.68 -34.98 -0.45
CA SER A 499 1.90 -33.56 -0.73
C SER A 499 3.04 -33.32 -1.72
N ASP A 500 4.18 -33.99 -1.54
CA ASP A 500 5.36 -33.87 -2.41
C ASP A 500 5.07 -34.38 -3.84
N ARG A 501 4.29 -35.45 -3.97
CA ARG A 501 3.89 -36.05 -5.25
C ARG A 501 2.86 -35.19 -5.98
N VAL A 502 1.88 -34.66 -5.26
CA VAL A 502 0.87 -33.74 -5.82
C VAL A 502 1.52 -32.43 -6.27
N LEU A 503 2.45 -31.90 -5.48
CA LEU A 503 3.22 -30.71 -5.85
C LEU A 503 4.08 -30.96 -7.09
N ALA A 504 4.69 -32.14 -7.23
CA ALA A 504 5.44 -32.54 -8.41
C ALA A 504 4.56 -32.62 -9.68
N GLN A 505 3.30 -33.06 -9.53
CA GLN A 505 2.31 -33.16 -10.62
C GLN A 505 1.51 -31.87 -10.87
N ARG A 506 1.87 -30.75 -10.24
CA ARG A 506 1.14 -29.47 -10.34
C ARG A 506 -0.34 -29.57 -9.94
N GLY A 507 -0.64 -30.45 -8.99
CA GLY A 507 -1.99 -30.67 -8.49
C GLY A 507 -2.36 -29.88 -7.25
N SER A 508 -3.57 -30.11 -6.77
CA SER A 508 -4.06 -29.71 -5.45
C SER A 508 -4.35 -30.93 -4.58
N TYR A 509 -4.06 -30.80 -3.29
CA TYR A 509 -4.31 -31.81 -2.28
C TYR A 509 -5.08 -31.16 -1.13
N VAL A 510 -6.27 -31.67 -0.86
CA VAL A 510 -7.15 -31.22 0.21
C VAL A 510 -7.44 -32.41 1.11
N VAL A 511 -7.44 -32.18 2.42
CA VAL A 511 -7.81 -33.17 3.41
C VAL A 511 -9.03 -32.66 4.17
N GLU A 512 -10.05 -33.49 4.25
CA GLU A 512 -11.31 -33.19 4.92
C GLU A 512 -11.52 -34.20 6.07
N ALA A 513 -12.02 -33.72 7.21
CA ALA A 513 -12.44 -34.61 8.28
C ALA A 513 -13.73 -35.33 7.86
N LEU A 514 -13.73 -36.66 7.95
CA LEU A 514 -14.92 -37.49 7.84
C LEU A 514 -15.32 -37.90 9.27
N SER A 515 -16.61 -38.09 9.57
CA SER A 515 -17.00 -38.56 10.91
C SER A 515 -17.71 -39.92 10.78
N PRO A 516 -17.05 -41.04 11.11
CA PRO A 516 -15.68 -41.21 11.62
C PRO A 516 -14.62 -41.49 10.52
N GLY A 517 -13.60 -40.64 10.36
CA GLY A 517 -12.49 -40.88 9.43
C GLY A 517 -11.80 -39.64 8.85
N VAL A 518 -11.11 -39.82 7.73
CA VAL A 518 -10.50 -38.74 6.94
C VAL A 518 -10.70 -39.00 5.45
N ARG A 519 -10.94 -37.94 4.70
CA ARG A 519 -10.98 -37.95 3.24
C ARG A 519 -9.80 -37.17 2.67
N HIS A 520 -9.04 -37.81 1.80
CA HIS A 520 -7.98 -37.21 1.00
C HIS A 520 -8.46 -37.01 -0.43
N LEU A 521 -8.43 -35.77 -0.89
CA LEU A 521 -8.83 -35.38 -2.25
C LEU A 521 -7.63 -34.81 -2.99
N VAL A 522 -7.23 -35.48 -4.06
CA VAL A 522 -6.11 -35.07 -4.92
C VAL A 522 -6.60 -34.82 -6.32
N ARG A 523 -6.18 -33.70 -6.93
CA ARG A 523 -6.50 -33.36 -8.31
C ARG A 523 -5.27 -32.85 -9.04
N PHE A 524 -4.97 -33.35 -10.23
CA PHE A 524 -3.91 -32.80 -11.08
C PHE A 524 -4.24 -32.95 -12.57
N GLU A 525 -3.57 -32.17 -13.42
CA GLU A 525 -3.67 -32.28 -14.87
C GLU A 525 -2.42 -32.94 -15.44
N GLU A 526 -2.61 -33.89 -16.35
CA GLU A 526 -1.57 -34.55 -17.11
C GLU A 526 -1.63 -34.12 -18.59
N GLU A 527 -0.45 -33.88 -19.17
CA GLU A 527 -0.32 -33.68 -20.61
C GLU A 527 -0.21 -35.04 -21.30
N PRO A 528 -1.00 -35.29 -22.36
CA PRO A 528 -1.09 -36.60 -22.97
C PRO A 528 0.24 -37.01 -23.61
N VAL A 529 0.50 -38.31 -23.64
CA VAL A 529 1.63 -38.91 -24.34
C VAL A 529 1.55 -38.56 -25.84
N GLY A 530 2.43 -37.67 -26.32
CA GLY A 530 2.60 -37.43 -27.76
C GLY A 530 2.61 -35.98 -28.29
N THR A 531 2.87 -34.97 -27.47
CA THR A 531 3.16 -33.61 -27.97
C THR A 531 4.48 -33.08 -27.40
N ALA A 532 5.59 -33.54 -27.98
CA ALA A 532 6.89 -32.89 -27.95
C ALA A 532 7.30 -32.57 -29.39
#